data_AF-A0A5M4DFC5-F1
#
_entry.id   AF-A0A5M4DFC5-F1
#
_cell.length_a   1.000
_cell.length_b   1.000
_cell.length_c   1.000
_cell.angle_alpha   90.00
_cell.angle_beta   90.00
_cell.angle_gamma   90.00
#
_symmetry.space_group_name_H-M   'P 1'
#
loop_
_entity.id
_entity.type
_entity.pdbx_description
1 polymer ?
#
loop_
_entity_poly.entity_id
_entity_poly.type
_entity_poly.pdbx_seq_one_letter_code
_entity_poly.pdbx_strand_id
1 'polypeptide(L)'
;MAVEAIAEHTEQGHADGVFHQFESIEQQNESYIVGMWSFLVTEVMFFGPLFFAYLLYRWQFQPQFYLVHKELNVALGGLNTVILLFSSFAVAMAVHFAQKKARQKQLLWLGLTLACAFGFLIVKYFEWAHKFHVGHVPGPGFRWEAAGEAGVVPAG
;
A
#
# COMPACT_ATOMS: atom_id res chain seq x y z
N MET A 1 -6.14 10.41 67.11
CA MET A 1 -4.71 10.05 67.17
C MET A 1 -4.61 8.59 66.78
N ALA A 2 -3.95 8.32 65.65
CA ALA A 2 -3.68 7.02 65.02
C ALA A 2 -4.88 6.20 64.50
N VAL A 3 -5.11 6.28 63.19
CA VAL A 3 -5.29 5.12 62.31
C VAL A 3 -4.57 5.47 61.00
N GLU A 4 -3.37 4.88 60.85
CA GLU A 4 -2.68 4.42 59.62
C GLU A 4 -2.72 5.37 58.39
N ALA A 5 -1.64 6.02 57.94
CA ALA A 5 -0.31 5.49 57.62
C ALA A 5 -0.36 4.13 56.93
N ILE A 6 -0.55 4.13 55.61
CA ILE A 6 0.37 3.62 54.58
C ILE A 6 -0.23 4.07 53.25
N ALA A 7 0.38 5.09 52.63
CA ALA A 7 0.27 5.23 51.19
C ALA A 7 0.86 3.94 50.64
N GLU A 8 -0.01 3.10 50.09
CA GLU A 8 0.37 1.90 49.39
C GLU A 8 1.24 2.35 48.21
N HIS A 9 2.55 2.38 48.40
CA HIS A 9 3.48 2.28 47.31
C HIS A 9 3.27 0.89 46.75
N THR A 10 2.27 0.77 45.87
CA THR A 10 2.15 -0.36 44.97
C THR A 10 3.42 -0.29 44.13
N GLU A 11 4.45 -1.00 44.58
CA GLU A 11 5.53 -1.47 43.72
C GLU A 11 4.85 -2.33 42.67
N GLN A 12 4.36 -1.66 41.61
CA GLN A 12 3.88 -2.29 40.40
C GLN A 12 5.11 -2.95 39.80
N GLY A 13 5.37 -4.18 40.24
CA GLY A 13 6.40 -5.04 39.69
C GLY A 13 6.24 -5.02 38.18
N HIS A 14 7.27 -4.49 37.52
CA HIS A 14 7.31 -4.31 36.07
C HIS A 14 6.92 -5.64 35.41
N ALA A 15 5.69 -5.73 34.91
CA ALA A 15 5.26 -6.87 34.14
C ALA A 15 6.14 -6.92 32.88
N ASP A 16 6.96 -7.97 32.77
CA ASP A 16 7.83 -8.24 31.61
C ASP A 16 7.02 -8.12 30.31
N GLY A 17 7.10 -6.96 29.65
CA GLY A 17 6.41 -6.70 28.37
C GLY A 17 5.63 -5.39 28.25
N VAL A 18 5.38 -4.65 29.34
CA VAL A 18 4.76 -3.31 29.27
C VAL A 18 5.85 -2.25 29.10
N PHE A 19 5.76 -1.42 28.04
CA PHE A 19 6.68 -0.30 27.88
C PHE A 19 6.40 0.80 28.90
N HIS A 20 7.43 1.56 29.31
CA HIS A 20 7.33 2.57 30.39
C HIS A 20 6.29 3.68 30.15
N GLN A 21 5.90 3.93 28.90
CA GLN A 21 4.84 4.90 28.58
C GLN A 21 3.40 4.37 28.76
N PHE A 22 3.23 3.09 29.11
CA PHE A 22 1.92 2.46 29.30
C PHE A 22 1.77 1.96 30.74
N GLU A 23 0.56 2.07 31.26
CA GLU A 23 0.21 1.60 32.60
C GLU A 23 -0.17 0.11 32.60
N SER A 24 -0.63 -0.42 31.47
CA SER A 24 -1.02 -1.82 31.33
C SER A 24 -0.83 -2.35 29.90
N ILE A 25 -0.78 -3.69 29.76
CA ILE A 25 -0.72 -4.36 28.45
C ILE A 25 -1.98 -4.10 27.61
N GLU A 26 -3.13 -3.92 28.26
CA GLU A 26 -4.39 -3.64 27.57
C GLU A 26 -4.35 -2.27 26.91
N GLN A 27 -3.94 -1.23 27.65
CA GLN A 27 -3.76 0.12 27.13
C GLN A 27 -2.75 0.16 25.98
N GLN A 28 -1.66 -0.61 26.07
CA GLN A 28 -0.67 -0.74 25.01
C GLN A 28 -1.29 -1.33 23.73
N ASN A 29 -2.10 -2.39 23.83
CA ASN A 29 -2.77 -3.01 22.69
C ASN A 29 -3.84 -2.10 22.05
N GLU A 30 -4.64 -1.43 22.87
CA GLU A 30 -5.63 -0.44 22.40
C GLU A 30 -4.95 0.68 21.61
N SER A 31 -3.82 1.18 22.12
CA SER A 31 -3.03 2.22 21.44
C SER A 31 -2.55 1.78 20.06
N TYR A 32 -2.11 0.51 19.91
CA TYR A 32 -1.72 -0.03 18.60
C TYR A 32 -2.89 -0.14 17.63
N ILE A 33 -4.05 -0.58 18.10
CA ILE A 33 -5.26 -0.70 17.28
C ILE A 33 -5.68 0.69 16.78
N VAL A 34 -5.78 1.66 17.68
CA VAL A 34 -6.14 3.04 17.33
C VAL A 34 -5.12 3.66 16.37
N GLY A 35 -3.82 3.44 16.61
CA GLY A 35 -2.76 3.92 15.72
C GLY A 35 -2.85 3.34 14.31
N MET A 36 -3.06 2.03 14.19
CA MET A 36 -3.20 1.34 12.91
C MET A 36 -4.44 1.81 12.14
N TRP A 37 -5.60 1.93 12.81
CA TRP A 37 -6.82 2.44 12.17
C TRP A 37 -6.69 3.90 11.72
N SER A 38 -6.08 4.75 12.54
CA SER A 38 -5.84 6.15 12.18
C SER A 38 -4.96 6.26 10.94
N PHE A 39 -3.88 5.48 10.87
CA PHE A 39 -3.01 5.40 9.70
C PHE A 39 -3.76 4.92 8.44
N LEU A 40 -4.60 3.88 8.55
CA LEU A 40 -5.40 3.40 7.41
C LEU A 40 -6.38 4.46 6.90
N VAL A 41 -7.01 5.23 7.80
CA VAL A 41 -7.91 6.33 7.42
C VAL A 41 -7.15 7.41 6.66
N THR A 42 -5.93 7.77 7.09
CA THR A 42 -5.14 8.79 6.38
C THR A 42 -4.74 8.33 4.97
N GLU A 43 -4.42 7.05 4.78
CA GLU A 43 -4.15 6.48 3.45
C GLU A 43 -5.40 6.52 2.56
N VAL A 44 -6.58 6.21 3.09
CA VAL A 44 -7.85 6.33 2.35
C VAL A 44 -8.14 7.79 1.97
N MET A 45 -7.87 8.74 2.87
CA MET A 45 -8.01 10.17 2.59
C MET A 45 -6.97 10.67 1.56
N PHE A 46 -5.79 10.05 1.49
CA PHE A 46 -4.76 10.37 0.51
C PHE A 46 -5.12 9.83 -0.89
N PHE A 47 -5.50 8.55 -0.99
CA PHE A 47 -5.84 7.94 -2.28
C PHE A 47 -7.26 8.26 -2.77
N GLY A 48 -8.19 8.61 -1.88
CA GLY A 48 -9.58 8.94 -2.21
C GLY A 48 -9.71 10.06 -3.27
N PRO A 49 -9.07 11.22 -3.08
CA PRO A 49 -9.03 12.29 -4.08
C PRO A 49 -8.39 11.86 -5.41
N LEU A 50 -7.37 10.98 -5.40
CA LEU A 50 -6.77 10.45 -6.63
C LEU A 50 -7.77 9.62 -7.44
N PHE A 51 -8.56 8.77 -6.77
CA PHE A 51 -9.65 8.04 -7.42
C PHE A 51 -10.76 8.98 -7.90
N PHE A 52 -11.14 9.98 -7.10
CA PHE A 52 -12.15 10.97 -7.49
C PHE A 52 -11.74 11.74 -8.74
N ALA A 53 -10.48 12.20 -8.79
CA ALA A 53 -9.92 12.84 -9.98
C ALA A 53 -9.98 11.89 -11.20
N TYR A 54 -9.53 10.63 -11.05
CA TYR A 54 -9.63 9.64 -12.13
C TYR A 54 -11.07 9.49 -12.64
N LEU A 55 -12.07 9.40 -11.76
CA LEU A 55 -13.48 9.27 -12.13
C LEU A 55 -14.01 10.51 -12.87
N LEU A 56 -13.69 11.72 -12.39
CA LEU A 56 -14.07 12.96 -13.07
C LEU A 56 -13.49 13.04 -14.49
N TYR A 57 -12.20 12.76 -14.66
CA TYR A 57 -11.55 12.78 -15.97
C TYR A 57 -12.08 11.66 -16.88
N ARG A 58 -12.34 10.47 -16.33
CA ARG A 58 -12.95 9.36 -17.07
C ARG A 58 -14.34 9.73 -17.58
N TRP A 59 -15.13 10.46 -16.79
CA TRP A 59 -16.46 10.93 -17.18
C TRP A 59 -16.40 12.01 -18.26
N GLN A 60 -15.50 12.99 -18.13
CA GLN A 60 -15.36 14.09 -19.07
C GLN A 60 -14.77 13.67 -20.43
N PHE A 61 -13.83 12.72 -20.46
CA PHE A 61 -13.06 12.34 -21.66
C PHE A 61 -13.28 10.87 -22.06
N GLN A 62 -14.55 10.45 -22.10
CA GLN A 62 -14.92 9.05 -22.38
C GLN A 62 -14.26 8.45 -23.64
N PRO A 63 -14.25 9.12 -24.82
CA PRO A 63 -13.66 8.57 -26.04
C PRO A 63 -12.14 8.36 -25.94
N GLN A 64 -11.42 9.30 -25.34
CA GLN A 64 -9.97 9.25 -25.21
C GLN A 64 -9.55 8.10 -24.29
N PHE A 65 -10.26 7.92 -23.17
CA PHE A 65 -10.01 6.80 -22.25
C PHE A 65 -10.27 5.43 -22.89
N TYR A 66 -11.21 5.31 -23.83
CA TYR A 66 -11.44 4.07 -24.57
C TYR A 66 -10.25 3.69 -25.46
N LEU A 67 -9.64 4.68 -26.12
CA LEU A 67 -8.46 4.46 -26.97
C LEU A 67 -7.24 4.08 -26.13
N VAL A 68 -6.98 4.79 -25.04
CA VAL A 68 -5.83 4.53 -24.15
C VAL A 68 -5.93 3.18 -23.44
N HIS A 69 -7.14 2.68 -23.16
CA HIS A 69 -7.31 1.36 -22.54
C HIS A 69 -6.76 0.21 -23.39
N LYS A 70 -6.72 0.36 -24.73
CA LYS A 70 -6.20 -0.67 -25.65
C LYS A 70 -4.68 -0.79 -25.63
N GLU A 71 -3.98 0.26 -25.21
CA GLU A 71 -2.53 0.29 -25.06
C GLU A 71 -2.06 -0.32 -23.71
N LEU A 72 -2.99 -0.69 -22.83
CA LEU A 72 -2.66 -1.26 -21.53
C LEU A 72 -2.36 -2.76 -21.64
N ASN A 73 -1.16 -3.16 -21.22
CA ASN A 73 -0.80 -4.57 -21.16
C ASN A 73 -1.50 -5.27 -19.97
N VAL A 74 -2.69 -5.82 -20.23
CA VAL A 74 -3.54 -6.49 -19.25
C VAL A 74 -2.84 -7.72 -18.64
N ALA A 75 -2.00 -8.43 -19.39
CA ALA A 75 -1.30 -9.62 -18.90
C ALA A 75 -0.25 -9.25 -17.82
N LEU A 76 0.55 -8.20 -18.04
CA LEU A 76 1.50 -7.70 -17.04
C LEU A 76 0.81 -7.08 -15.82
N GLY A 77 -0.33 -6.40 -16.04
CA GLY A 77 -1.18 -5.92 -14.95
C GLY A 77 -1.72 -7.08 -14.10
N GLY A 78 -2.27 -8.11 -14.74
CA GLY A 78 -2.82 -9.29 -14.09
C GLY A 78 -1.79 -10.09 -13.31
N LEU A 79 -0.58 -10.28 -13.86
CA LEU A 79 0.51 -10.95 -13.16
C LEU A 79 0.87 -10.24 -11.86
N ASN A 80 0.98 -8.90 -11.89
CA ASN A 80 1.25 -8.11 -10.69
C ASN A 80 0.13 -8.23 -9.66
N THR A 81 -1.13 -8.26 -10.08
CA THR A 81 -2.27 -8.49 -9.18
C THR A 81 -2.17 -9.85 -8.50
N VAL A 82 -1.81 -10.92 -9.24
CA VAL A 82 -1.60 -12.24 -8.66
C VAL A 82 -0.46 -12.23 -7.64
N ILE A 83 0.65 -11.56 -7.95
CA ILE A 83 1.79 -11.41 -7.02
C ILE A 83 1.35 -10.70 -5.73
N LEU A 84 0.57 -9.62 -5.83
CA LEU A 84 0.08 -8.88 -4.67
C LEU A 84 -0.92 -9.69 -3.84
N LEU A 85 -1.84 -10.42 -4.47
CA LEU A 85 -2.78 -11.30 -3.77
C LEU A 85 -2.04 -12.42 -3.04
N PHE A 86 -1.05 -13.03 -3.69
CA PHE A 86 -0.20 -14.03 -3.05
C PHE A 86 0.62 -13.46 -1.89
N SER A 87 1.11 -12.22 -2.03
CA SER A 87 1.80 -11.51 -0.96
C SER A 87 0.91 -11.30 0.27
N SER A 88 -0.34 -10.90 0.07
CA SER A 88 -1.33 -10.78 1.16
C SER A 88 -1.59 -12.12 1.86
N PHE A 89 -1.69 -13.21 1.09
CA PHE A 89 -1.77 -14.56 1.65
C PHE A 89 -0.51 -14.93 2.47
N ALA A 90 0.68 -14.61 1.98
CA ALA A 90 1.93 -14.88 2.69
C ALA A 90 1.99 -14.14 4.04
N VAL A 91 1.53 -12.88 4.11
CA VAL A 91 1.43 -12.13 5.38
C VAL A 91 0.43 -12.79 6.33
N ALA A 92 -0.74 -13.21 5.85
CA ALA A 92 -1.73 -13.92 6.67
C ALA A 92 -1.14 -15.23 7.25
N MET A 93 -0.37 -15.97 6.46
CA MET A 93 0.35 -17.16 6.92
C MET A 93 1.44 -16.81 7.94
N ALA A 94 2.15 -15.70 7.79
CA ALA A 94 3.14 -15.24 8.76
C ALA A 94 2.48 -14.95 10.13
N VAL A 95 1.31 -14.29 10.14
CA VAL A 95 0.53 -14.03 11.36
C VAL A 95 0.05 -15.33 12.00
N HIS A 96 -0.44 -16.29 11.21
CA HIS A 96 -0.84 -17.63 11.72
C HIS A 96 0.30 -18.36 12.40
N PHE A 97 1.51 -18.33 11.82
CA PHE A 97 2.67 -18.96 12.45
C PHE A 97 3.21 -18.17 13.65
N ALA A 98 3.00 -16.84 13.69
CA ALA A 98 3.30 -16.03 14.86
C ALA A 98 2.42 -16.44 16.06
N GLN A 99 1.11 -16.63 15.84
CA GLN A 99 0.18 -17.12 16.87
C GLN A 99 0.57 -18.52 17.40
N LYS A 100 1.10 -19.38 16.52
CA LYS A 100 1.62 -20.71 16.88
C LYS A 100 3.03 -20.69 17.47
N LYS A 101 3.62 -19.52 17.73
CA LYS A 101 5.00 -19.34 18.23
C LYS A 101 6.06 -20.02 17.36
N ALA A 102 5.78 -20.24 16.07
CA ALA A 102 6.65 -20.92 15.13
C ALA A 102 7.55 -19.92 14.38
N ARG A 103 8.53 -19.34 15.10
CA ARG A 103 9.37 -18.21 14.64
C ARG A 103 10.04 -18.44 13.27
N GLN A 104 10.62 -19.63 13.04
CA GLN A 104 11.28 -19.92 11.77
C GLN A 104 10.32 -19.85 10.58
N LYS A 105 9.10 -20.39 10.74
CA LYS A 105 8.08 -20.35 9.70
C LYS A 105 7.56 -18.93 9.49
N GLN A 106 7.33 -18.18 10.58
CA GLN A 106 6.94 -16.78 10.51
C GLN A 106 7.95 -15.94 9.69
N LEU A 107 9.26 -16.08 9.98
CA LEU A 107 10.31 -15.37 9.26
C LEU A 107 10.39 -15.78 7.78
N LEU A 108 10.20 -17.06 7.47
CA LEU A 108 10.17 -17.54 6.09
C LEU A 108 9.03 -16.89 5.30
N TRP A 109 7.80 -16.87 5.85
CA TRP A 109 6.66 -16.27 5.18
C TRP A 109 6.81 -14.75 5.03
N LEU A 110 7.40 -14.07 6.02
CA LEU A 110 7.70 -12.65 5.92
C LEU A 110 8.77 -12.35 4.86
N GLY A 111 9.79 -13.21 4.76
CA GLY A 111 10.79 -13.16 3.70
C GLY A 111 10.18 -13.35 2.31
N LEU A 112 9.19 -14.25 2.19
CA LEU A 112 8.45 -14.45 0.95
C LEU A 112 7.63 -13.22 0.56
N THR A 113 6.95 -12.57 1.51
CA THR A 113 6.26 -11.30 1.29
C THR A 113 7.21 -10.23 0.74
N LEU A 114 8.40 -10.08 1.32
CA LEU A 114 9.41 -9.14 0.83
C LEU A 114 9.87 -9.48 -0.59
N ALA A 115 10.11 -10.77 -0.89
CA ALA A 115 10.48 -11.21 -2.23
C ALA A 115 9.38 -10.88 -3.26
N CYS A 116 8.10 -11.08 -2.91
CA CYS A 116 6.97 -10.70 -3.76
C CYS A 116 6.91 -9.18 -3.99
N ALA A 117 7.17 -8.37 -2.96
CA ALA A 117 7.22 -6.92 -3.07
C ALA A 117 8.33 -6.45 -4.04
N PHE A 118 9.54 -7.02 -3.94
CA PHE A 118 10.61 -6.74 -4.89
C PHE A 118 10.28 -7.22 -6.30
N GLY A 119 9.67 -8.41 -6.45
CA GLY A 119 9.19 -8.91 -7.74
C GLY A 119 8.22 -7.95 -8.41
N PHE A 120 7.23 -7.43 -7.67
CA PHE A 120 6.30 -6.41 -8.15
C PHE A 120 7.01 -5.13 -8.60
N LEU A 121 7.96 -4.63 -7.79
CA LEU A 121 8.73 -3.42 -8.13
C LEU A 121 9.58 -3.60 -9.39
N ILE A 122 10.20 -4.77 -9.58
CA ILE A 122 11.01 -5.08 -10.77
C ILE A 122 10.13 -5.09 -12.03
N VAL A 123 8.98 -5.76 -11.99
CA VAL A 123 8.04 -5.77 -13.13
C VAL A 123 7.60 -4.35 -13.47
N LYS A 124 7.27 -3.54 -12.45
CA LYS A 124 6.90 -2.14 -12.65
C LYS A 124 8.03 -1.30 -13.22
N TYR A 125 9.25 -1.49 -12.74
CA TYR A 125 10.43 -0.80 -13.26
C TYR A 125 10.61 -1.05 -14.76
N PHE A 126 10.55 -2.31 -15.21
CA PHE A 126 10.69 -2.63 -16.63
C PHE A 126 9.52 -2.10 -17.48
N GLU A 127 8.28 -2.20 -16.99
CA GLU A 127 7.11 -1.66 -17.69
C GLU A 127 7.22 -0.13 -17.86
N TRP A 128 7.71 0.56 -16.84
CA TRP A 128 7.83 2.02 -16.87
C TRP A 128 9.04 2.46 -17.67
N ALA A 129 10.20 1.82 -17.54
CA ALA A 129 11.39 2.11 -18.34
C ALA A 129 11.08 2.05 -19.85
N HIS A 130 10.32 1.04 -20.29
CA HIS A 130 9.86 0.97 -21.67
C HIS A 130 8.96 2.17 -22.06
N LYS A 131 8.01 2.57 -21.20
CA LYS A 131 7.14 3.74 -21.43
C LYS A 131 7.89 5.08 -21.40
N PHE A 132 8.98 5.19 -20.64
CA PHE A 132 9.88 6.36 -20.64
C PHE A 132 10.58 6.55 -21.98
N HIS A 133 11.02 5.47 -22.62
CA HIS A 133 11.67 5.53 -23.93
C HIS A 133 10.72 5.91 -25.08
N VAL A 134 9.42 5.67 -24.92
CA VAL A 134 8.37 5.99 -25.92
C VAL A 134 7.74 7.38 -25.67
N GLY A 135 8.12 8.11 -24.62
CA GLY A 135 7.70 9.51 -24.40
C GLY A 135 6.27 9.69 -23.85
N HIS A 136 5.65 8.65 -23.28
CA HIS A 136 4.31 8.71 -22.68
C HIS A 136 4.28 9.26 -21.25
N VAL A 137 5.33 9.97 -20.84
CA VAL A 137 5.45 10.56 -19.49
C VAL A 137 4.99 12.02 -19.51
N PRO A 138 4.29 12.50 -18.47
CA PRO A 138 3.97 13.93 -18.36
C PRO A 138 5.28 14.72 -18.19
N GLY A 139 5.65 15.50 -19.20
CA GLY A 139 6.89 16.27 -19.21
C GLY A 139 7.17 16.89 -20.58
N PRO A 140 8.28 17.65 -20.72
CA PRO A 140 8.61 18.39 -21.95
C PRO A 140 8.77 17.50 -23.21
N GLY A 141 8.95 16.19 -23.04
CA GLY A 141 9.09 15.21 -24.12
C GLY A 141 7.81 14.41 -24.41
N PHE A 142 6.65 14.82 -23.89
CA PHE A 142 5.38 14.16 -24.18
C PHE A 142 5.07 14.24 -25.67
N ARG A 143 5.06 13.09 -26.36
CA ARG A 143 4.72 12.98 -27.79
C ARG A 143 3.50 12.10 -27.93
N TRP A 144 2.38 12.70 -28.33
CA TRP A 144 1.21 11.97 -28.81
C TRP A 144 1.39 11.77 -30.32
N GLU A 145 1.80 10.57 -30.74
CA GLU A 145 1.61 10.18 -32.13
C GLU A 145 0.14 9.82 -32.29
N ALA A 146 -0.66 10.78 -32.78
CA ALA A 146 -2.01 10.50 -33.22
C ALA A 146 -1.94 9.38 -34.26
N ALA A 147 -2.46 8.20 -33.93
CA ALA A 147 -2.68 7.16 -34.91
C ALA A 147 -3.69 7.69 -35.95
N GLY A 148 -3.14 8.32 -37.01
CA GLY A 148 -3.88 8.82 -38.16
C GLY A 148 -4.04 10.34 -38.26
N GLU A 149 -2.94 11.08 -38.46
CA GLU A 149 -3.00 12.26 -39.35
C GLU A 149 -2.42 11.91 -40.72
N ALA A 150 -3.19 11.15 -41.49
CA ALA A 150 -3.23 11.38 -42.92
C ALA A 150 -4.34 12.41 -43.18
N GLY A 151 -4.01 13.69 -42.97
CA GLY A 151 -4.77 14.85 -43.42
C GLY A 151 -5.91 15.29 -42.49
N VAL A 152 -5.72 16.43 -41.82
CA VAL A 152 -6.46 17.68 -42.11
C VAL A 152 -5.97 18.73 -41.12
N VAL A 153 -5.03 19.56 -41.58
CA VAL A 153 -4.85 20.93 -41.06
C VAL A 153 -5.63 21.84 -42.00
N PRO A 154 -6.67 22.55 -41.53
CA PRO A 154 -7.08 23.81 -42.14
C PRO A 154 -6.58 24.94 -41.26
N ALA A 155 -5.77 25.81 -41.87
CA ALA A 155 -5.50 27.14 -41.36
C ALA A 155 -6.82 27.93 -41.26
N GLY A 156 -6.99 28.64 -40.14
CA GLY A 156 -8.12 29.53 -39.85
C GLY A 156 -8.09 29.99 -38.41
#